data_AF-A0A1C6H3V6-F1
#
_entry.id   AF-A0A1C6H3V6-F1
#
_cell.length_a   1.000
_cell.length_b   1.000
_cell.length_c   1.000
_cell.angle_alpha   90.00
_cell.angle_beta   90.00
_cell.angle_gamma   90.00
#
_symmetry.space_group_name_H-M   'P 1'
#
loop_
_entity.id
_entity.type
_entity.pdbx_description
1 polymer ?
#
loop_
_entity_poly.entity_id
_entity_poly.type
_entity_poly.pdbx_seq_one_letter_code
_entity_poly.pdbx_strand_id
1 'polypeptide(L)' 'MDFLDYLTEQLGCAYLSDLHYISITPEQVETILALPNEPFGLEDYRMAIDYLTGRCPVFSTKDEARRVLVQAFLRHGQR' A
#
# COMPACT_ATOMS: atom_id res chain seq x y z
N MET A 1 -14.50 4.36 5.15
CA MET A 1 -13.40 4.77 4.26
C MET A 1 -12.70 3.50 3.84
N ASP A 2 -12.52 3.30 2.53
CA ASP A 2 -11.80 2.13 2.02
C ASP A 2 -10.29 2.26 2.31
N PHE A 3 -9.57 1.15 2.35
CA PHE A 3 -8.14 1.15 2.63
C PHE A 3 -7.34 1.81 1.50
N LEU A 4 -7.77 1.64 0.25
CA LEU A 4 -7.16 2.32 -0.90
C LEU A 4 -7.34 3.83 -0.81
N ASP A 5 -8.53 4.31 -0.45
CA ASP A 5 -8.78 5.74 -0.20
C ASP A 5 -7.87 6.26 0.92
N TYR A 6 -7.79 5.53 2.03
CA TYR A 6 -6.90 5.89 3.13
C TYR A 6 -5.43 5.97 2.70
N LEU A 7 -4.96 5.01 1.90
CA LEU A 7 -3.61 5.02 1.34
C LEU A 7 -3.37 6.23 0.44
N THR A 8 -4.34 6.61 -0.39
CA THR A 8 -4.20 7.81 -1.23
C THR A 8 -4.01 9.06 -0.40
N GLU A 9 -4.78 9.21 0.68
CA GLU A 9 -4.65 10.35 1.60
C GLU A 9 -3.29 10.36 2.29
N GLN A 10 -2.82 9.21 2.80
CA GLN A 10 -1.51 9.11 3.46
C GLN A 10 -0.34 9.41 2.52
N LEU A 11 -0.49 9.08 1.24
CA LEU A 11 0.55 9.29 0.23
C LEU A 11 0.40 10.62 -0.53
N GLY A 12 -0.60 11.42 -0.20
CA GLY A 12 -0.85 12.72 -0.84
C GLY A 12 -1.27 12.62 -2.31
N CYS A 13 -1.91 11.50 -2.69
CA CYS A 13 -2.43 11.29 -4.04
C CYS A 13 -3.79 11.95 -4.20
N ALA A 14 -4.04 12.57 -5.36
CA ALA A 14 -5.33 13.18 -5.66
C ALA A 14 -6.36 12.13 -6.11
N TYR A 15 -5.91 11.09 -6.79
CA TYR A 15 -6.75 10.00 -7.27
C TYR A 15 -6.19 8.63 -6.90
N LEU A 16 -7.08 7.65 -6.73
CA LEU A 16 -6.72 6.26 -6.46
C LEU A 16 -5.84 5.66 -7.56
N SER A 17 -6.10 6.02 -8.82
CA SER A 17 -5.29 5.60 -9.95
C SER A 17 -3.83 6.08 -9.88
N ASP A 18 -3.55 7.17 -9.16
CA ASP A 18 -2.20 7.72 -9.04
C ASP A 18 -1.27 6.75 -8.31
N LEU A 19 -1.82 5.89 -7.43
CA LEU A 19 -1.05 4.89 -6.70
C LEU A 19 -0.25 3.95 -7.61
N HIS A 20 -0.67 3.75 -8.86
CA HIS A 20 0.06 2.94 -9.84
C HIS A 20 1.30 3.61 -10.42
N TYR A 21 1.41 4.94 -10.31
CA TYR A 21 2.40 5.76 -10.99
C TYR A 21 3.35 6.48 -10.04
N ILE A 22 3.04 6.52 -8.75
CA ILE A 22 3.91 7.16 -7.77
C ILE A 22 5.13 6.32 -7.43
N SER A 23 6.23 7.02 -7.14
CA SER A 23 7.33 6.49 -6.34
C SER A 23 7.15 6.98 -4.91
N ILE A 24 7.33 6.10 -3.93
CA ILE A 24 7.27 6.49 -2.52
C ILE A 24 8.62 7.01 -2.03
N THR A 25 8.60 8.06 -1.22
CA THR A 25 9.80 8.60 -0.53
C THR A 25 10.15 7.74 0.68
N PRO A 26 11.38 7.84 1.24
CA PRO A 26 11.73 7.16 2.48
C PRO A 26 10.80 7.49 3.65
N GLU A 27 10.30 8.72 3.74
CA GLU A 27 9.32 9.12 4.77
C GLU A 27 7.99 8.38 4.58
N GLN A 28 7.50 8.29 3.34
CA GLN A 28 6.28 7.55 3.02
C GLN A 28 6.42 6.03 3.25
N VAL A 29 7.63 5.47 3.10
CA VAL A 29 7.91 4.09 3.48
C VAL A 29 7.64 3.89 4.98
N GLU A 30 8.17 4.77 5.83
CA GLU A 30 7.93 4.70 7.27
C GLU A 30 6.46 4.90 7.62
N THR A 31 5.76 5.81 6.92
CA THR A 31 4.30 5.97 7.06
C THR A 31 3.54 4.67 6.76
N ILE A 32 3.89 3.97 5.67
CA ILE A 32 3.27 2.69 5.30
C ILE A 32 3.58 1.61 6.36
N LEU A 33 4.80 1.55 6.85
CA LEU A 33 5.20 0.59 7.90
C LEU A 33 4.53 0.88 9.25
N ALA A 34 4.18 2.12 9.51
CA ALA A 34 3.50 2.57 10.72
C ALA A 34 1.96 2.59 10.61
N LEU A 35 1.37 2.13 9.49
CA LEU A 35 -0.09 2.10 9.32
C LEU A 35 -0.77 1.40 10.51
N PRO A 36 -1.90 1.91 10.99
CA PRO A 36 -2.51 1.38 12.20
C PRO A 36 -2.98 -0.07 12.01
N ASN A 37 -3.01 -0.84 13.12
CA ASN A 37 -3.53 -2.21 13.11
C ASN A 37 -5.05 -2.27 12.99
N GLU A 38 -5.77 -1.19 13.26
CA GLU A 38 -7.21 -1.07 13.07
C GLU A 38 -7.50 0.28 12.41
N PRO A 39 -8.56 0.42 11.59
CA PRO A 39 -9.66 -0.52 11.38
C PRO A 39 -9.40 -1.60 10.32
N PHE A 40 -8.30 -1.53 9.57
CA PHE A 40 -8.09 -2.36 8.38
C PHE A 40 -7.63 -3.78 8.71
N GLY A 41 -8.30 -4.76 8.12
CA GLY A 41 -7.99 -6.19 8.22
C GLY A 41 -6.93 -6.62 7.21
N LEU A 42 -6.45 -7.87 7.31
CA LEU A 42 -5.49 -8.43 6.36
C LEU A 42 -6.01 -8.45 4.92
N GLU A 43 -7.31 -8.65 4.75
CA GLU A 43 -7.94 -8.73 3.44
C GLU A 43 -7.87 -7.40 2.69
N ASP A 44 -8.01 -6.28 3.41
CA ASP A 44 -7.88 -4.93 2.83
C ASP A 44 -6.49 -4.72 2.23
N TYR A 45 -5.45 -5.15 2.94
CA TYR A 45 -4.08 -5.11 2.41
C TYR A 45 -3.91 -6.02 1.19
N ARG A 46 -4.55 -7.20 1.17
CA ARG A 46 -4.48 -8.12 0.01
C ARG A 46 -5.11 -7.49 -1.20
N MET A 47 -6.31 -6.94 -1.03
CA MET A 47 -7.02 -6.21 -2.09
C MET A 47 -6.20 -5.03 -2.61
N ALA A 48 -5.59 -4.24 -1.74
CA ALA A 48 -4.78 -3.10 -2.18
C ALA A 48 -3.53 -3.53 -2.95
N ILE A 49 -2.83 -4.56 -2.50
CA ILE A 49 -1.64 -5.05 -3.19
C ILE A 49 -2.01 -5.71 -4.53
N ASP A 50 -3.11 -6.47 -4.57
CA ASP A 50 -3.63 -7.05 -5.81
C ASP A 50 -4.07 -5.96 -6.79
N TYR A 51 -4.73 -4.91 -6.29
CA TYR A 51 -5.06 -3.73 -7.08
C TYR A 51 -3.80 -3.12 -7.71
N LEU A 52 -2.77 -2.84 -6.91
CA LEU A 52 -1.54 -2.18 -7.38
C LEU A 52 -0.75 -3.05 -8.38
N THR A 53 -0.59 -4.33 -8.07
CA THR A 53 0.37 -5.21 -8.75
C THR A 53 -0.26 -6.20 -9.73
N GLY A 54 -1.59 -6.36 -9.70
CA GLY A 54 -2.33 -7.41 -10.41
C GLY A 54 -1.97 -8.82 -9.94
N ARG A 55 -1.45 -8.97 -8.70
CA ARG A 55 -1.01 -10.24 -8.13
C ARG A 55 -1.57 -10.42 -6.74
N CYS A 56 -2.06 -11.62 -6.46
CA CYS A 56 -2.47 -12.02 -5.12
C CYS A 56 -1.24 -12.30 -4.23
N PRO A 57 -0.93 -11.44 -3.24
CA PRO A 57 0.21 -11.62 -2.37
C PRO A 57 -0.06 -12.70 -1.30
N VAL A 58 1.00 -13.34 -0.82
CA VAL A 58 0.94 -14.28 0.30
C VAL A 58 1.59 -13.65 1.52
N PHE A 59 0.79 -13.39 2.55
CA PHE A 59 1.23 -12.96 3.89
C PHE A 59 0.22 -13.39 4.95
N SER A 60 0.72 -13.55 6.18
CA SER A 60 -0.06 -14.01 7.33
C SER A 60 -0.21 -12.95 8.42
N THR A 61 0.58 -11.87 8.37
CA THR A 61 0.57 -10.80 9.38
C THR A 61 0.46 -9.41 8.73
N LYS A 62 0.01 -8.41 9.51
CA LYS A 62 -0.11 -7.02 9.03
C LYS A 62 1.27 -6.40 8.80
N ASP A 63 2.27 -6.79 9.58
CA ASP A 63 3.65 -6.34 9.37
C ASP A 63 4.23 -6.85 8.05
N GLU A 64 3.97 -8.12 7.72
CA GLU A 64 4.31 -8.66 6.40
C GLU A 64 3.55 -7.92 5.29
N ALA A 65 2.25 -7.69 5.47
CA ALA A 65 1.42 -6.99 4.50
C ALA A 65 1.96 -5.59 4.18
N ARG A 66 2.33 -4.79 5.20
CA ARG A 66 2.95 -3.47 5.03
C ARG A 66 4.27 -3.54 4.27
N ARG A 67 5.12 -4.52 4.58
CA ARG A 67 6.39 -4.73 3.85
C ARG A 67 6.16 -5.09 2.38
N VAL A 68 5.19 -5.96 2.09
CA VAL A 68 4.84 -6.30 0.70
C VAL A 68 4.29 -5.08 -0.03
N LEU A 69 3.47 -4.26 0.64
CA LEU A 69 2.94 -3.03 0.07
C LEU A 69 4.07 -2.03 -0.28
N VAL A 70 5.03 -1.83 0.62
CA VAL A 70 6.23 -1.02 0.33
C VAL A 70 6.99 -1.57 -0.89
N GLN A 71 7.20 -2.89 -0.94
CA GLN A 71 7.87 -3.51 -2.09
C GLN A 71 7.09 -3.36 -3.40
N ALA A 72 5.76 -3.35 -3.35
CA ALA A 72 4.93 -3.07 -4.52
C ALA A 72 5.23 -1.67 -5.05
N PHE A 73 5.13 -0.63 -4.22
CA PHE A 73 5.40 0.75 -4.63
C PHE A 73 6.84 0.96 -5.13
N LEU A 74 7.84 0.38 -4.47
CA LEU A 74 9.24 0.49 -4.91
C LEU A 74 9.49 -0.15 -6.28
N ARG A 75 8.75 -1.20 -6.63
CA ARG A 75 8.84 -1.83 -7.97
C ARG A 75 8.14 -1.00 -9.05
N HIS A 76 7.07 -0.29 -8.70
CA HIS A 76 6.36 0.59 -9.63
C HIS A 76 7.19 1.83 -10.00
N GLY A 77 7.89 2.42 -9.03
CA GLY A 77 8.73 3.61 -9.25
C GLY A 77 10.02 3.40 -10.06
N GLN A 78 10.36 2.15 -10.42
CA GLN A 78 11.55 1.81 -11.22
C GLN A 78 11.26 1.60 -12.71
N ARG A 79 10.01 1.75 -13.15
CA ARG A 79 9.62 1.66 -14.57
C ARG A 79 9.46 3.04 -15.19
#